data_AF-A0A939EWC3-F1
#
_entry.id   AF-A0A939EWC3-F1
#
_cell.length_a   1.000
_cell.length_b   1.000
_cell.length_c   1.000
_cell.angle_alpha   90.00
_cell.angle_beta   90.00
_cell.angle_gamma   90.00
#
_symmetry.space_group_name_H-M   'P 1'
#
loop_
_entity.id
_entity.type
_entity.pdbx_description
1 polymer ?
#
loop_
_entity_poly.entity_id
_entity_poly.type
_entity_poly.pdbx_seq_one_letter_code
_entity_poly.pdbx_strand_id
1 'polypeptide(L)'
;MPFTSCHLNSSRTNSEEDKQIAEEFLLDYFSNQQMDSTAANFRLFSKQFWQVSPREKMEKMVAKRNEILGRLKSTELGQWQTVVVSGSDPASKYVLQYKNKYEKGEAVETFTMRREGAHDSIRIIGYNINSDAFLR
;
A
#
# COMPACT_ATOMS: atom_id res chain seq x y z
N MET A 1 -5.01 33.76 -35.30
CA MET A 1 -4.45 33.68 -33.94
C MET A 1 -4.45 32.21 -33.55
N PRO A 2 -3.30 31.55 -33.35
CA PRO A 2 -3.31 30.15 -32.97
C PRO A 2 -3.71 30.03 -31.49
N PHE A 3 -4.67 29.15 -31.20
CA PHE A 3 -5.03 28.76 -29.84
C PHE A 3 -3.85 27.99 -29.25
N THR A 4 -3.10 28.64 -28.35
CA THR A 4 -2.13 27.97 -27.50
C THR A 4 -2.90 26.99 -26.61
N SER A 5 -2.90 25.72 -26.99
CA SER A 5 -3.36 24.61 -26.16
C SER A 5 -2.48 24.56 -24.92
N CYS A 6 -2.97 25.12 -23.80
CA CYS A 6 -2.37 24.87 -22.50
C CYS A 6 -2.73 23.43 -22.09
N HIS A 7 -1.77 22.51 -22.22
CA HIS A 7 -1.79 21.28 -21.42
C HIS A 7 -1.62 21.68 -19.95
N LEU A 8 -2.74 21.97 -19.27
CA LEU A 8 -2.80 22.13 -17.82
C LEU A 8 -2.69 20.73 -17.19
N ASN A 9 -1.46 20.25 -17.02
CA ASN A 9 -1.23 19.18 -16.07
C ASN A 9 -1.38 19.78 -14.67
N SER A 10 -2.35 19.28 -13.89
CA SER A 10 -2.56 19.68 -12.50
C SER A 10 -2.08 18.56 -11.59
N SER A 11 -1.29 18.89 -10.58
CA SER A 11 -0.81 17.93 -9.59
C SER A 11 -1.41 18.26 -8.22
N ARG A 12 -2.00 17.27 -7.58
CA ARG A 12 -2.46 17.34 -6.19
C ARG A 12 -1.50 16.50 -5.35
N THR A 13 -0.96 17.08 -4.29
CA THR A 13 -0.07 16.36 -3.36
C THR A 13 -0.60 16.48 -1.96
N ASN A 14 -0.54 15.40 -1.19
CA ASN A 14 -0.99 15.31 0.19
C ASN A 14 -2.45 15.79 0.37
N SER A 15 -3.33 15.40 -0.56
CA SER A 15 -4.77 15.64 -0.41
C SER A 15 -5.37 14.65 0.59
N GLU A 16 -6.20 15.15 1.51
CA GLU A 16 -6.89 14.33 2.51
C GLU A 16 -7.88 13.36 1.85
N GLU A 17 -8.53 13.75 0.75
CA GLU A 17 -9.40 12.87 -0.04
C GLU A 17 -8.63 11.64 -0.52
N ASP A 18 -7.46 11.87 -1.10
CA ASP A 18 -6.59 10.84 -1.66
C ASP A 18 -6.03 9.92 -0.56
N LYS A 19 -5.77 10.48 0.62
CA LYS A 19 -5.38 9.72 1.82
C LYS A 19 -6.53 8.81 2.27
N GLN A 20 -7.76 9.33 2.42
CA GLN A 20 -8.91 8.55 2.87
C GLN A 20 -9.19 7.36 1.95
N ILE A 21 -9.13 7.55 0.63
CA ILE A 21 -9.30 6.46 -0.34
C ILE A 21 -8.23 5.38 -0.16
N ALA A 22 -6.97 5.78 0.06
CA ALA A 22 -5.87 4.86 0.30
C ALA A 22 -5.98 4.13 1.65
N GLU A 23 -6.46 4.81 2.70
CA GLU A 23 -6.74 4.19 4.00
C GLU A 23 -7.88 3.17 3.91
N GLU A 24 -8.99 3.53 3.26
CA GLU A 24 -10.14 2.63 3.05
C GLU A 24 -9.71 1.35 2.33
N PHE A 25 -8.89 1.48 1.28
CA PHE A 25 -8.31 0.32 0.59
C PHE A 25 -7.45 -0.55 1.51
N LEU A 26 -6.69 0.04 2.44
CA LEU A 26 -5.88 -0.73 3.39
C LEU A 26 -6.69 -1.34 4.54
N LEU A 27 -7.91 -0.85 4.82
CA LEU A 27 -8.82 -1.53 5.75
C LEU A 27 -9.13 -2.95 5.27
N ASP A 28 -9.34 -3.15 3.96
CA ASP A 28 -9.51 -4.48 3.39
C ASP A 28 -8.26 -5.35 3.60
N TYR A 29 -7.07 -4.77 3.46
CA TYR A 29 -5.81 -5.49 3.68
C TYR A 29 -5.68 -5.96 5.15
N PHE A 30 -5.96 -5.07 6.10
CA PHE A 30 -5.88 -5.39 7.52
C PHE A 30 -6.98 -6.35 7.97
N SER A 31 -8.19 -6.21 7.44
CA SER A 31 -9.31 -7.12 7.68
C SER A 31 -8.98 -8.55 7.21
N ASN A 32 -8.51 -8.69 5.97
CA ASN A 32 -8.03 -9.96 5.43
C ASN A 32 -6.88 -10.54 6.26
N GLN A 33 -5.98 -9.70 6.78
CA GLN A 33 -4.90 -10.15 7.66
C GLN A 33 -5.42 -10.68 9.00
N GLN A 34 -6.42 -10.05 9.61
CA GLN A 34 -7.03 -10.54 10.85
C GLN A 34 -7.79 -11.87 10.65
N MET A 35 -8.31 -12.10 9.44
CA MET A 35 -8.97 -13.34 9.02
C MET A 35 -7.99 -14.40 8.49
N ASP A 36 -6.68 -14.17 8.57
CA ASP A 36 -5.62 -15.05 8.01
C ASP A 36 -5.78 -15.35 6.51
N SER A 37 -6.49 -14.47 5.78
CA SER A 37 -6.80 -14.61 4.36
C SER A 37 -5.67 -14.06 3.47
N THR A 38 -4.53 -14.73 3.50
CA THR A 38 -3.33 -14.34 2.74
C THR A 38 -3.60 -14.26 1.24
N ALA A 39 -4.40 -15.18 0.71
CA ALA A 39 -4.77 -15.19 -0.70
C ALA A 39 -5.61 -13.97 -1.12
N ALA A 40 -6.46 -13.43 -0.23
CA ALA A 40 -7.21 -12.20 -0.49
C ALA A 40 -6.26 -10.99 -0.51
N ASN A 41 -5.33 -10.91 0.44
CA ASN A 41 -4.31 -9.86 0.44
C ASN A 41 -3.46 -9.86 -0.82
N PHE A 42 -3.06 -11.03 -1.32
CA PHE A 42 -2.27 -11.10 -2.54
C PHE A 42 -3.01 -10.62 -3.79
N ARG A 43 -4.34 -10.63 -3.80
CA ARG A 43 -5.14 -10.06 -4.90
C ARG A 43 -5.10 -8.53 -4.92
N LEU A 44 -4.76 -7.88 -3.81
CA LEU A 44 -4.63 -6.41 -3.71
C LEU A 44 -3.35 -5.89 -4.39
N PHE A 45 -2.38 -6.77 -4.65
CA PHE A 45 -1.13 -6.41 -5.31
C PHE A 45 -1.28 -6.30 -6.83
N SER A 46 -0.54 -5.36 -7.39
CA SER A 46 -0.40 -5.14 -8.83
C SER A 46 0.23 -6.35 -9.52
N LYS A 47 -0.12 -6.57 -10.79
CA LYS A 47 0.57 -7.56 -11.63
C LYS A 47 2.06 -7.25 -11.77
N GLN A 48 2.44 -5.97 -11.81
CA GLN A 48 3.84 -5.55 -11.92
C GLN A 48 4.64 -5.88 -10.66
N PHE A 49 4.01 -5.82 -9.49
CA PHE A 49 4.66 -6.25 -8.24
C PHE A 49 5.08 -7.73 -8.33
N TRP A 50 4.21 -8.60 -8.84
CA TRP A 50 4.49 -10.03 -8.97
C TRP A 50 5.53 -10.37 -10.03
N GLN A 51 5.87 -9.45 -10.94
CA GLN A 51 6.96 -9.65 -11.91
C GLN A 51 8.34 -9.56 -11.25
N VAL A 52 8.47 -8.79 -10.17
CA VAL A 52 9.75 -8.55 -9.47
C VAL A 52 9.81 -9.24 -8.10
N SER A 53 8.66 -9.53 -7.50
CA SER A 53 8.53 -10.17 -6.20
C SER A 53 7.87 -11.54 -6.35
N PRO A 54 8.64 -12.66 -6.35
CA PRO A 54 8.06 -14.00 -6.43
C PRO A 54 7.07 -14.26 -5.30
N ARG A 55 5.93 -14.87 -5.65
CA ARG A 55 4.85 -15.19 -4.69
C ARG A 55 5.34 -16.00 -3.49
N GLU A 56 6.17 -17.00 -3.72
CA GLU A 56 6.75 -17.83 -2.65
C GLU A 56 7.53 -17.00 -1.62
N LYS A 57 8.26 -15.95 -2.05
CA LYS A 57 8.98 -15.06 -1.13
C LYS A 57 8.01 -14.27 -0.25
N MET A 58 6.89 -13.81 -0.83
CA MET A 58 5.84 -13.12 -0.06
C MET A 58 5.15 -14.05 0.93
N GLU A 59 4.88 -15.30 0.54
CA GLU A 59 4.30 -16.31 1.45
C GLU A 59 5.22 -16.59 2.63
N LYS A 60 6.52 -16.80 2.37
CA LYS A 60 7.53 -16.98 3.43
C LYS A 60 7.64 -15.75 4.34
N MET A 61 7.60 -14.55 3.77
CA MET A 61 7.63 -13.31 4.55
C MET A 61 6.41 -13.17 5.46
N VAL A 62 5.20 -13.42 4.95
CA VAL A 62 3.96 -13.38 5.75
C VAL A 62 3.96 -14.45 6.83
N ALA A 63 4.39 -15.68 6.51
CA ALA A 63 4.52 -16.75 7.48
C ALA A 63 5.50 -16.39 8.61
N LYS A 64 6.70 -15.90 8.25
CA LYS A 64 7.73 -15.47 9.21
C LYS A 64 7.26 -14.29 10.07
N ARG A 65 6.54 -13.33 9.48
CA ARG A 65 5.90 -12.24 10.21
C ARG A 65 4.93 -12.78 11.26
N ASN A 66 4.02 -13.67 10.87
CA ASN A 66 3.02 -14.24 11.79
C ASN A 66 3.68 -15.10 12.88
N GLU A 67 4.76 -15.82 12.57
CA GLU A 67 5.54 -16.59 13.54
C GLU A 67 6.18 -15.70 14.61
N ILE A 68 6.90 -14.66 14.17
CA ILE A 68 7.70 -13.77 15.02
C ILE A 68 6.84 -12.77 15.76
N LEU A 69 5.88 -12.13 15.09
CA LEU A 69 5.07 -11.05 15.65
C LEU A 69 3.73 -11.56 16.22
N GLY A 70 3.20 -12.69 15.76
CA GLY A 70 1.89 -13.19 16.16
C GLY A 70 0.75 -12.45 15.46
N ARG A 71 -0.43 -12.41 16.09
CA ARG A 71 -1.62 -11.78 15.50
C ARG A 71 -1.56 -10.26 15.58
N LEU A 72 -2.11 -9.59 14.56
CA LEU A 72 -2.28 -8.13 14.55
C LEU A 72 -3.29 -7.72 15.62
N LYS A 73 -2.95 -6.73 16.45
CA LYS A 73 -3.81 -6.19 17.51
C LYS A 73 -4.36 -4.81 17.17
N SER A 74 -3.50 -3.92 16.68
CA SER A 74 -3.90 -2.57 16.31
C SER A 74 -3.01 -2.02 15.19
N THR A 75 -3.56 -1.07 14.44
CA THR A 75 -2.89 -0.38 13.35
C THR A 75 -3.02 1.13 13.59
N GLU A 76 -1.92 1.85 13.49
CA GLU A 76 -1.92 3.31 13.61
C GLU A 76 -1.24 3.92 12.38
N LEU A 77 -1.93 4.81 11.67
CA LEU A 77 -1.31 5.53 10.55
C LEU A 77 -0.27 6.51 11.11
N GLY A 78 1.01 6.28 10.77
CA GLY A 78 2.12 7.11 11.23
C GLY A 78 2.46 8.22 10.25
N GLN A 79 2.80 7.84 9.02
CA GLN A 79 3.16 8.80 7.96
C GLN A 79 2.41 8.46 6.68
N TRP A 80 2.10 9.47 5.90
CA TRP A 80 1.47 9.27 4.60
C TRP A 80 1.92 10.35 3.62
N GLN A 81 1.91 9.99 2.33
CA GLN A 81 2.19 10.88 1.23
C GLN A 81 1.32 10.48 0.05
N THR A 82 0.62 11.44 -0.56
CA THR A 82 -0.14 11.21 -1.78
C THR A 82 0.31 12.15 -2.88
N VAL A 83 0.40 11.65 -4.10
CA VAL A 83 0.74 12.43 -5.29
C VAL A 83 -0.17 11.95 -6.41
N VAL A 84 -1.02 12.83 -6.92
CA VAL A 84 -1.90 12.56 -8.05
C VAL A 84 -1.66 13.63 -9.10
N VAL A 85 -1.20 13.21 -10.26
CA VAL A 85 -1.01 14.02 -11.45
C VAL A 85 -2.17 13.74 -12.39
N SER A 86 -2.88 14.80 -12.76
CA SER A 86 -3.97 14.80 -13.73
C SER A 86 -3.51 15.53 -14.99
N GLY A 87 -3.91 15.06 -16.17
CA GLY A 87 -3.59 15.68 -17.45
C GLY A 87 -3.18 14.67 -18.50
N SER A 88 -2.13 14.99 -19.25
CA SER A 88 -1.71 14.23 -20.45
C SER A 88 -1.08 12.88 -20.12
N ASP A 89 -0.48 12.76 -18.93
CA ASP A 89 0.09 11.52 -18.39
C ASP A 89 -0.36 11.37 -16.93
N PRO A 90 -1.58 10.85 -16.70
CA PRO A 90 -2.14 10.75 -15.37
C PRO A 90 -1.39 9.68 -14.57
N ALA A 91 -0.87 10.07 -13.41
CA ALA A 91 -0.12 9.18 -12.53
C ALA A 91 -0.53 9.41 -11.08
N SER A 92 -0.75 8.35 -10.33
CA SER A 92 -1.06 8.44 -8.90
C SER A 92 -0.12 7.57 -8.09
N LYS A 93 0.30 8.08 -6.93
CA LYS A 93 1.16 7.37 -5.99
C LYS A 93 0.70 7.69 -4.58
N TYR A 94 0.47 6.65 -3.81
CA TYR A 94 0.07 6.71 -2.42
C TYR A 94 1.08 5.92 -1.61
N VAL A 95 1.68 6.55 -0.60
CA VAL A 95 2.63 5.92 0.31
C VAL A 95 2.07 6.09 1.71
N LEU A 96 1.63 5.00 2.33
CA LEU A 96 1.10 5.01 3.69
C LEU A 96 1.99 4.12 4.56
N GLN A 97 2.38 4.64 5.71
CA GLN A 97 3.19 3.95 6.70
C GLN A 97 2.38 3.77 7.98
N TYR A 98 2.19 2.52 8.37
CA TYR A 98 1.49 2.13 9.58
C TYR A 98 2.46 1.63 10.63
N LYS A 99 2.23 2.05 11.87
CA LYS A 99 2.81 1.45 13.07
C LYS A 99 1.82 0.41 13.58
N ASN A 100 2.13 -0.85 13.31
CA ASN A 100 1.30 -1.99 13.65
C ASN A 100 1.79 -2.61 14.95
N LYS A 101 0.85 -2.85 15.88
CA LYS A 101 1.10 -3.60 17.10
C LYS A 101 0.60 -5.02 16.93
N TYR A 102 1.47 -5.96 17.21
CA TYR A 102 1.21 -7.38 17.18
C TYR A 102 1.34 -7.96 18.59
N GLU A 103 0.99 -9.24 18.76
CA GLU A 103 1.07 -9.93 20.06
C GLU A 103 2.47 -9.98 20.67
N LYS A 104 3.49 -10.13 19.84
CA LYS A 104 4.88 -10.38 20.26
C LYS A 104 5.82 -9.22 19.96
N GLY A 105 5.31 -8.12 19.39
CA GLY A 105 6.13 -6.96 19.05
C GLY A 105 5.39 -5.91 18.23
N GLU A 106 6.12 -4.90 17.78
CA GLU A 106 5.61 -3.84 16.92
C GLU A 106 6.35 -3.86 15.58
N ALA A 107 5.69 -3.47 14.50
CA ALA A 107 6.29 -3.36 13.18
C ALA A 107 5.80 -2.11 12.45
N VAL A 108 6.70 -1.51 11.69
CA VAL A 108 6.40 -0.42 10.77
C VAL A 108 6.21 -1.01 9.37
N GLU A 109 4.99 -0.92 8.85
CA GLU A 109 4.65 -1.39 7.51
C GLU A 109 4.42 -0.21 6.58
N THR A 110 5.16 -0.19 5.47
CA THR A 110 5.03 0.84 4.44
C THR A 110 4.43 0.23 3.18
N PHE A 111 3.29 0.78 2.78
CA PHE A 111 2.54 0.40 1.59
C PHE A 111 2.73 1.47 0.52
N THR A 112 3.24 1.07 -0.64
CA THR A 112 3.26 1.91 -1.84
C THR A 112 2.21 1.40 -2.80
N MET A 113 1.29 2.28 -3.16
CA MET A 113 0.15 2.00 -4.00
C MET A 113 0.07 2.99 -5.16
N ARG A 114 -0.62 2.58 -6.22
CA ARG A 114 -0.99 3.46 -7.33
C ARG A 114 -2.32 3.01 -7.91
N ARG A 115 -3.02 3.91 -8.60
CA ARG A 115 -4.17 3.52 -9.42
C ARG A 115 -3.66 2.88 -10.71
N GLU A 116 -4.26 1.75 -11.08
CA GLU A 116 -3.97 1.01 -12.29
C GLU A 116 -5.26 0.65 -13.04
N GLY A 117 -5.18 0.72 -14.37
CA GLY A 117 -6.22 0.25 -15.27
C GLY A 117 -7.33 1.26 -15.54
N ALA A 118 -8.20 0.91 -16.49
CA ALA A 118 -9.30 1.76 -16.96
C ALA A 118 -10.38 2.03 -15.89
N HIS A 119 -10.42 1.22 -14.82
CA HIS A 119 -11.37 1.35 -13.71
C HIS A 119 -10.77 2.05 -12.49
N ASP A 120 -9.60 2.68 -12.65
CA ASP A 120 -8.99 3.51 -11.60
C ASP A 120 -8.78 2.76 -10.26
N SER A 121 -8.50 1.45 -10.35
CA SER A 121 -8.41 0.58 -9.19
C SER A 121 -7.06 0.75 -8.50
N ILE A 122 -7.07 1.01 -7.20
CA ILE A 122 -5.84 1.06 -6.39
C ILE A 122 -5.24 -0.34 -6.28
N ARG A 123 -3.92 -0.43 -6.46
CA ARG A 123 -3.13 -1.66 -6.32
C ARG A 123 -1.86 -1.39 -5.53
N ILE A 124 -1.45 -2.37 -4.74
CA ILE A 124 -0.16 -2.35 -4.04
C ILE A 124 0.95 -2.67 -5.03
N ILE A 125 1.89 -1.74 -5.21
CA ILE A 125 3.08 -1.91 -6.06
C ILE A 125 4.37 -2.04 -5.25
N GLY A 126 4.31 -1.80 -3.94
CA GLY A 126 5.44 -1.97 -3.04
C GLY A 126 4.96 -2.22 -1.62
N TYR A 127 5.64 -3.13 -0.94
CA TYR A 127 5.38 -3.46 0.45
C TYR A 127 6.72 -3.62 1.17
N ASN A 128 6.85 -2.95 2.31
CA ASN A 128 8.01 -3.07 3.17
C ASN A 128 7.54 -3.20 4.62
N ILE A 129 8.18 -4.09 5.37
CA ILE A 129 7.95 -4.26 6.80
C ILE A 129 9.29 -4.17 7.53
N ASN A 130 9.31 -3.37 8.58
CA ASN A 130 10.45 -3.22 9.47
C ASN A 130 10.02 -3.47 10.91
N SER A 131 10.72 -4.35 11.63
CA SER A 131 10.49 -4.61 13.05
C SER A 131 11.78 -5.05 13.69
N ASP A 132 12.08 -4.50 14.87
CA ASP A 132 13.20 -4.94 15.70
C ASP A 132 13.06 -6.41 16.12
N ALA A 133 11.84 -6.95 16.15
CA ALA A 133 11.61 -8.35 16.47
C ALA A 133 12.17 -9.31 15.40
N PHE A 134 12.42 -8.83 14.17
CA PHE A 134 13.10 -9.63 13.14
C PHE A 134 14.61 -9.78 13.35
N LEU A 135 15.20 -9.01 14.27
CA LEU A 135 16.63 -9.02 14.59
C LEU A 135 16.97 -9.91 15.81
N ARG A 136 15.95 -10.49 16.47
CA ARG A 136 16.10 -11.46 17.55
C ARG A 136 16.25 -12.87 17.01
#